data_AF-A0A4R1S6D0-F1
#
_entry.id   AF-A0A4R1S6D0-F1
#
_cell.length_a   1.000
_cell.length_b   1.000
_cell.length_c   1.000
_cell.angle_alpha   90.00
_cell.angle_beta   90.00
_cell.angle_gamma   90.00
#
_symmetry.space_group_name_H-M   'P 1'
#
loop_
_entity.id
_entity.type
_entity.pdbx_description
1 polymer ?
#
loop_
_entity_poly.entity_id
_entity_poly.type
_entity_poly.pdbx_seq_one_letter_code
_entity_poly.pdbx_strand_id
1 'polypeptide(L)'
;MSYISDYPVDEARDLVRNLLTKQLVILEATVSAAATQAESLDGNEREMLRVIWVLMRGIATSTRSVLILTAEFSMGIRDCYGIGRSIFESAVNVAYITAAGPEVALKARRHAMQKAYRNLLREDPAGLNLPRRAPPTPAEDIAGMVEALGEFTQKNGSEITDWAGASVHRKLDAIYSGYPGVQLSMSVAVASIYRDASEILHGTFYGVELFWEQSLDENGSPRNFDDSFVYNHLITLFTAIFGSINGMLEVVGQRYATLKTMELVLPLLKEAAGLLSESYSKH
;
A
#
# COMPACT_ATOMS: atom_id res chain seq x y z
N MET A 1 -5.85 11.46 29.80
CA MET A 1 -5.08 11.19 28.56
C MET A 1 -5.53 12.26 27.60
N SER A 2 -4.63 13.05 27.01
CA SER A 2 -5.03 14.08 26.04
C SER A 2 -5.26 13.42 24.68
N TYR A 3 -6.32 13.82 23.99
CA TYR A 3 -6.71 13.29 22.68
C TYR A 3 -6.14 14.15 21.56
N ILE A 4 -6.04 13.61 20.34
CA ILE A 4 -5.52 14.37 19.19
C ILE A 4 -6.25 15.70 18.96
N SER A 5 -7.56 15.75 19.22
CA SER A 5 -8.40 16.95 19.11
C SER A 5 -8.13 18.00 20.18
N ASP A 6 -7.40 17.65 21.25
CA ASP A 6 -7.07 18.56 22.34
C ASP A 6 -5.78 19.37 22.06
N TYR A 7 -5.07 19.04 20.97
CA TYR A 7 -3.82 19.69 20.59
C TYR A 7 -4.04 20.79 19.55
N PRO A 8 -3.20 21.84 19.54
CA PRO A 8 -3.07 22.73 18.39
C PRO A 8 -2.86 21.94 17.09
N VAL A 9 -3.40 22.44 15.97
CA VAL A 9 -3.45 21.71 14.70
C VAL A 9 -2.07 21.30 14.16
N ASP A 10 -1.05 22.13 14.38
CA ASP A 10 0.35 21.86 14.07
C ASP A 10 0.93 20.75 14.96
N GLU A 11 0.66 20.78 16.27
CA GLU A 11 1.06 19.72 17.18
C GLU A 11 0.35 18.38 16.85
N ALA A 12 -0.95 18.41 16.56
CA ALA A 12 -1.73 17.25 16.15
C ALA A 12 -1.18 16.62 14.86
N ARG A 13 -0.85 17.45 13.87
CA ARG A 13 -0.17 17.02 12.63
C ARG A 13 1.13 16.30 12.96
N ASP A 14 1.98 16.90 13.78
CA ASP A 14 3.30 16.36 14.11
C ASP A 14 3.20 15.05 14.90
N LEU A 15 2.23 14.91 15.79
CA LEU A 15 1.94 13.66 16.51
C LEU A 15 1.59 12.52 15.54
N VAL A 16 0.70 12.76 14.57
CA VAL A 16 0.34 11.74 13.55
C VAL A 16 1.54 11.37 12.69
N ARG A 17 2.31 12.36 12.25
CA ARG A 17 3.52 12.15 11.46
C ARG A 17 4.59 11.36 12.22
N ASN A 18 4.72 11.60 13.53
CA ASN A 18 5.64 10.87 14.39
C ASN A 18 5.25 9.38 14.49
N LEU A 19 3.96 9.06 14.56
CA LEU A 19 3.49 7.67 14.52
C LEU A 19 3.81 6.99 13.18
N LEU A 20 3.57 7.67 12.05
CA LEU A 20 3.97 7.14 10.73
C LEU A 20 5.47 6.96 10.60
N THR A 21 6.26 7.89 11.15
CA THR A 21 7.73 7.79 11.14
C THR A 21 8.19 6.56 11.93
N LYS A 22 7.63 6.33 13.12
CA LYS A 22 7.91 5.11 13.89
C LYS A 22 7.50 3.85 13.12
N GLN A 23 6.33 3.85 12.48
CA GLN A 23 5.89 2.73 11.66
C GLN A 23 6.83 2.44 10.49
N LEU A 24 7.29 3.49 9.81
CA LEU A 24 8.26 3.38 8.72
C LEU A 24 9.57 2.75 9.19
N VAL A 25 10.09 3.13 10.37
CA VAL A 25 11.31 2.52 10.93
C VAL A 25 11.13 1.02 11.16
N ILE A 26 9.97 0.59 11.68
CA ILE A 26 9.66 -0.83 11.87
C ILE A 26 9.57 -1.56 10.52
N LEU A 27 8.92 -0.95 9.54
CA LEU A 27 8.80 -1.49 8.18
C LEU A 27 10.19 -1.66 7.54
N GLU A 28 11.05 -0.65 7.61
CA GLU A 28 12.41 -0.70 7.08
C GLU A 28 13.25 -1.79 7.74
N ALA A 29 13.18 -1.91 9.07
CA ALA A 29 13.85 -2.98 9.80
C ALA A 29 13.35 -4.36 9.35
N THR A 30 12.05 -4.50 9.10
CA THR A 30 11.44 -5.75 8.61
C THR A 30 11.86 -6.05 7.17
N VAL A 31 11.94 -5.05 6.29
CA VAL A 31 12.48 -5.19 4.93
C VAL A 31 13.92 -5.70 4.95
N SER A 32 14.77 -5.10 5.78
CA SER A 32 16.16 -5.53 5.93
C SER A 32 16.26 -6.96 6.46
N ALA A 33 15.49 -7.30 7.49
CA ALA A 33 15.47 -8.66 8.05
C ALA A 33 14.99 -9.70 7.03
N ALA A 34 13.92 -9.41 6.29
CA ALA A 34 13.38 -10.29 5.25
C ALA A 34 14.39 -10.51 4.11
N ALA A 35 15.10 -9.45 3.69
CA ALA A 35 16.14 -9.56 2.67
C ALA A 35 17.30 -10.47 3.12
N THR A 36 17.74 -10.35 4.38
CA THR A 36 18.77 -11.23 4.94
C THR A 36 18.29 -12.67 5.10
N GLN A 37 17.08 -12.87 5.64
CA GLN A 37 16.51 -14.20 5.85
C GLN A 37 16.26 -14.95 4.54
N ALA A 38 15.95 -14.24 3.45
CA ALA A 38 15.80 -14.87 2.13
C ALA A 38 17.07 -15.61 1.67
N GLU A 39 18.25 -15.20 2.11
CA GLU A 39 19.51 -15.86 1.74
C GLU A 39 19.74 -17.19 2.50
N SER A 40 18.99 -17.44 3.57
CA SER A 40 19.03 -18.71 4.32
C SER A 40 17.90 -19.67 3.97
N LEU A 41 17.01 -19.30 3.04
CA LEU A 41 15.91 -20.13 2.57
C LEU A 41 16.26 -20.76 1.22
N ASP A 42 15.60 -21.87 0.90
CA ASP A 42 15.76 -22.57 -0.37
C ASP A 42 14.44 -22.63 -1.17
N GLY A 43 14.57 -22.87 -2.48
CA GLY A 43 13.45 -23.12 -3.38
C GLY A 43 12.38 -22.02 -3.39
N ASN A 44 11.11 -22.42 -3.41
CA ASN A 44 9.98 -21.51 -3.58
C ASN A 44 9.82 -20.56 -2.38
N GLU A 45 10.23 -20.97 -1.17
CA GLU A 45 10.15 -20.11 0.03
C GLU A 45 11.11 -18.92 -0.06
N ARG A 46 12.33 -19.12 -0.59
CA ARG A 46 13.26 -18.02 -0.90
C ARG A 46 12.65 -17.04 -1.89
N GLU A 47 12.03 -17.56 -2.95
CA GLU A 47 11.41 -16.74 -3.98
C GLU A 47 10.19 -15.97 -3.47
N MET A 48 9.38 -16.59 -2.61
CA MET A 48 8.30 -15.91 -1.92
C MET A 48 8.82 -14.74 -1.07
N LEU A 49 9.80 -15.00 -0.20
CA LEU A 49 10.37 -13.97 0.66
C LEU A 49 10.99 -12.83 -0.17
N ARG A 50 11.61 -13.16 -1.32
CA ARG A 50 12.14 -12.18 -2.28
C ARG A 50 11.09 -11.26 -2.86
N VAL A 51 9.98 -11.83 -3.36
CA VAL A 51 8.88 -11.05 -3.92
C VAL A 51 8.30 -10.11 -2.85
N ILE A 52 8.04 -10.62 -1.64
CA ILE A 52 7.41 -9.80 -0.61
C ILE A 52 8.32 -8.70 -0.08
N TRP A 53 9.63 -8.91 0.11
CA TRP A 53 10.49 -7.84 0.62
C TRP A 53 10.68 -6.71 -0.39
N VAL A 54 10.67 -7.03 -1.70
CA VAL A 54 10.69 -6.02 -2.76
C VAL A 54 9.40 -5.18 -2.73
N LEU A 55 8.23 -5.80 -2.56
CA LEU A 55 6.97 -5.08 -2.39
C LEU A 55 6.97 -4.20 -1.12
N MET A 56 7.43 -4.74 0.01
CA MET A 56 7.57 -3.98 1.26
C MET A 56 8.51 -2.77 1.12
N ARG A 57 9.58 -2.90 0.33
CA ARG A 57 10.47 -1.76 0.01
C ARG A 57 9.77 -0.68 -0.81
N GLY A 58 8.86 -1.06 -1.70
CA GLY A 58 7.96 -0.14 -2.40
C GLY A 58 7.09 0.63 -1.41
N ILE A 59 6.46 -0.09 -0.46
CA ILE A 59 5.63 0.50 0.60
C ILE A 59 6.43 1.50 1.45
N ALA A 60 7.66 1.14 1.85
CA ALA A 60 8.52 2.03 2.62
C ALA A 60 8.85 3.33 1.86
N THR A 61 9.14 3.21 0.56
CA THR A 61 9.36 4.38 -0.31
C THR A 61 8.13 5.27 -0.39
N SER A 62 6.96 4.69 -0.65
CA SER A 62 5.69 5.42 -0.70
C SER A 62 5.35 6.10 0.64
N THR A 63 5.63 5.43 1.77
CA THR A 63 5.41 6.00 3.10
C THR A 63 6.31 7.21 3.35
N ARG A 64 7.57 7.19 2.90
CA ARG A 64 8.45 8.36 2.93
C ARG A 64 7.90 9.51 2.09
N SER A 65 7.37 9.23 0.89
CA SER A 65 6.74 10.26 0.06
C SER A 65 5.57 10.94 0.77
N VAL A 66 4.73 10.18 1.47
CA VAL A 66 3.64 10.74 2.30
C VAL A 66 4.20 11.64 3.41
N LEU A 67 5.25 11.21 4.12
CA LEU A 67 5.89 12.01 5.15
C LEU A 67 6.52 13.30 4.60
N ILE A 68 7.01 13.31 3.36
CA ILE A 68 7.52 14.53 2.73
C ILE A 68 6.36 15.47 2.37
N LEU A 69 5.34 14.96 1.70
CA LEU A 69 4.21 15.76 1.18
C LEU A 69 3.30 16.32 2.27
N THR A 70 3.34 15.74 3.48
CA THR A 70 2.56 16.19 4.63
C THR A 70 3.40 16.94 5.68
N ALA A 71 4.65 17.33 5.35
CA ALA A 71 5.52 18.06 6.27
C ALA A 71 5.03 19.50 6.56
N GLU A 72 4.32 20.08 5.60
CA GLU A 72 3.71 21.39 5.70
C GLU A 72 2.21 21.29 5.40
N PHE A 73 1.45 22.29 5.84
CA PHE A 73 0.04 22.43 5.47
C PHE A 73 -0.05 22.81 3.99
N SER A 74 -0.18 21.81 3.12
CA SER A 74 -0.18 21.99 1.67
C SER A 74 -1.12 21.03 0.96
N MET A 75 -1.47 21.35 -0.30
CA MET A 75 -2.29 20.46 -1.13
C MET A 75 -1.56 19.18 -1.57
N GLY A 76 -0.29 18.98 -1.19
CA GLY A 76 0.41 17.71 -1.36
C GLY A 76 -0.31 16.54 -0.68
N ILE A 77 -1.16 16.81 0.33
CA ILE A 77 -2.00 15.80 0.98
C ILE A 77 -3.02 15.15 0.04
N ARG A 78 -3.47 15.85 -1.00
CA ARG A 78 -4.37 15.30 -2.02
C ARG A 78 -3.70 14.17 -2.80
N ASP A 79 -2.45 14.39 -3.23
CA ASP A 79 -1.68 13.38 -3.97
C ASP A 79 -1.31 12.18 -3.08
N CYS A 80 -1.26 12.40 -1.76
CA CYS A 80 -1.05 11.34 -0.79
C CYS A 80 -2.17 10.29 -0.78
N TYR A 81 -3.38 10.58 -1.23
CA TYR A 81 -4.44 9.56 -1.33
C TYR A 81 -4.11 8.49 -2.37
N GLY A 82 -3.55 8.89 -3.52
CA GLY A 82 -3.07 7.95 -4.54
C GLY A 82 -1.92 7.10 -4.01
N ILE A 83 -0.99 7.72 -3.28
CA ILE A 83 0.14 7.03 -2.64
C ILE A 83 -0.36 6.07 -1.54
N GLY A 84 -1.31 6.51 -0.71
CA GLY A 84 -1.92 5.73 0.36
C GLY A 84 -2.67 4.50 -0.18
N ARG A 85 -3.40 4.64 -1.29
CA ARG A 85 -4.00 3.49 -1.97
C ARG A 85 -2.95 2.51 -2.51
N SER A 86 -1.87 3.02 -3.09
CA SER A 86 -0.75 2.18 -3.55
C SER A 86 -0.11 1.40 -2.38
N ILE A 87 0.06 2.04 -1.22
CA ILE A 87 0.51 1.39 0.02
C ILE A 87 -0.47 0.28 0.44
N PHE A 88 -1.77 0.57 0.52
CA PHE A 88 -2.80 -0.40 0.87
C PHE A 88 -2.79 -1.62 -0.06
N GLU A 89 -2.87 -1.39 -1.38
CA GLU A 89 -2.87 -2.47 -2.39
C GLU A 89 -1.61 -3.33 -2.30
N SER A 90 -0.45 -2.69 -2.12
CA SER A 90 0.82 -3.41 -1.96
C SER A 90 0.88 -4.20 -0.66
N ALA A 91 0.37 -3.66 0.44
CA ALA A 91 0.29 -4.34 1.73
C ALA A 91 -0.64 -5.55 1.68
N VAL A 92 -1.80 -5.42 1.02
CA VAL A 92 -2.72 -6.53 0.73
C VAL A 92 -2.03 -7.59 -0.13
N ASN A 93 -1.28 -7.20 -1.16
CA ASN A 93 -0.56 -8.15 -2.00
C ASN A 93 0.51 -8.91 -1.22
N VAL A 94 1.27 -8.24 -0.35
CA VAL A 94 2.25 -8.90 0.53
C VAL A 94 1.57 -9.89 1.46
N ALA A 95 0.52 -9.47 2.15
CA ALA A 95 -0.24 -10.32 3.07
C ALA A 95 -0.87 -11.51 2.34
N TYR A 96 -1.46 -11.30 1.16
CA TYR A 96 -2.07 -12.33 0.35
C TYR A 96 -1.05 -13.35 -0.16
N ILE A 97 0.09 -12.90 -0.68
CA ILE A 97 1.19 -13.80 -1.10
C ILE A 97 1.66 -14.65 0.09
N THR A 98 1.83 -14.01 1.25
CA THR A 98 2.30 -14.69 2.46
C THR A 98 1.28 -15.73 2.94
N ALA A 99 -0.02 -15.43 2.86
CA ALA A 99 -1.09 -16.33 3.28
C ALA A 99 -1.37 -17.47 2.29
N ALA A 100 -1.35 -17.18 0.98
CA ALA A 100 -1.65 -18.15 -0.07
C ALA A 100 -0.45 -19.02 -0.47
N GLY A 101 0.76 -18.59 -0.13
CA GLY A 101 1.99 -19.38 -0.25
C GLY A 101 2.78 -19.15 -1.55
N PRO A 102 3.89 -19.90 -1.72
CA PRO A 102 4.92 -19.58 -2.70
C PRO A 102 4.49 -19.57 -4.17
N GLU A 103 3.52 -20.40 -4.54
CA GLU A 103 3.02 -20.45 -5.93
C GLU A 103 2.43 -19.11 -6.38
N VAL A 104 1.79 -18.38 -5.47
CA VAL A 104 1.24 -17.05 -5.73
C VAL A 104 2.37 -16.03 -5.95
N ALA A 105 3.48 -16.15 -5.21
CA ALA A 105 4.67 -15.32 -5.42
C ALA A 105 5.34 -15.59 -6.78
N LEU A 106 5.49 -16.87 -7.16
CA LEU A 106 6.05 -17.25 -8.46
C LEU A 106 5.20 -16.74 -9.61
N LYS A 107 3.87 -16.80 -9.47
CA LYS A 107 2.94 -16.21 -10.43
C LYS A 107 3.10 -14.69 -10.54
N ALA A 108 3.22 -13.97 -9.42
CA ALA A 108 3.49 -12.53 -9.43
C ALA A 108 4.81 -12.19 -10.14
N ARG A 109 5.85 -13.00 -9.93
CA ARG A 109 7.15 -12.84 -10.61
C ARG A 109 7.05 -13.07 -12.12
N ARG A 110 6.35 -14.11 -12.57
CA ARG A 110 6.10 -14.36 -14.01
C ARG A 110 5.29 -13.23 -14.64
N HIS A 111 4.30 -12.69 -13.92
CA HIS A 111 3.55 -11.52 -14.39
C HIS A 111 4.44 -10.28 -14.57
N ALA A 112 5.31 -9.99 -13.60
CA ALA A 112 6.24 -8.87 -13.70
C ALA A 112 7.20 -9.05 -14.89
N MET A 113 7.69 -10.27 -15.11
CA MET A 113 8.59 -10.61 -16.22
C MET A 113 7.91 -10.42 -17.59
N GLN A 114 6.72 -10.97 -17.79
CA GLN A 114 6.01 -10.80 -19.08
C GLN A 114 5.63 -9.34 -19.33
N LYS A 115 5.27 -8.59 -18.27
CA LYS A 115 4.89 -7.18 -18.41
C LYS A 115 6.08 -6.31 -18.80
N ALA A 116 7.24 -6.56 -18.18
CA ALA A 116 8.49 -5.91 -18.55
C ALA A 116 8.85 -6.20 -20.02
N TYR A 117 8.71 -7.45 -20.46
CA TYR A 117 8.98 -7.84 -21.84
C TYR A 117 8.00 -7.18 -22.83
N ARG A 118 6.70 -7.24 -22.58
CA ARG A 118 5.69 -6.56 -23.42
C ARG A 118 5.93 -5.05 -23.52
N ASN A 119 6.41 -4.41 -22.46
CA ASN A 119 6.77 -2.99 -22.49
C ASN A 119 7.95 -2.67 -23.41
N LEU A 120 8.86 -3.63 -23.65
CA LEU A 120 9.93 -3.49 -24.64
C LEU A 120 9.39 -3.57 -26.08
N LEU A 121 8.30 -4.32 -26.27
CA LEU A 121 7.64 -4.51 -27.56
C LEU A 121 6.60 -3.44 -27.89
N ARG A 122 6.24 -2.57 -26.94
CA ARG A 122 5.25 -1.51 -27.18
C ARG A 122 5.75 -0.55 -28.25
N GLU A 123 5.02 -0.53 -29.36
CA GLU A 123 5.18 0.47 -30.41
C GLU A 123 4.44 1.76 -30.06
N ASP A 124 4.89 2.86 -30.63
CA ASP A 124 4.28 4.15 -30.42
C ASP A 124 2.88 4.21 -31.05
N PRO A 125 1.81 4.50 -30.28
CA PRO A 125 0.45 4.44 -30.77
C PRO A 125 0.07 5.53 -31.80
N ALA A 126 0.98 6.43 -32.19
CA ALA A 126 0.67 7.51 -33.12
C ALA A 126 1.74 7.75 -34.19
N GLY A 127 2.65 6.79 -34.42
CA GLY A 127 3.75 7.00 -35.37
C GLY A 127 4.69 8.12 -34.94
N LEU A 128 4.75 8.45 -33.64
CA LEU A 128 5.74 9.40 -33.14
C LEU A 128 7.12 8.78 -33.41
N ASN A 129 8.01 9.58 -33.99
CA ASN A 129 9.41 9.20 -34.26
C ASN A 129 10.23 9.16 -32.95
N LEU A 130 9.80 8.35 -31.99
CA LEU A 130 10.60 8.05 -30.81
C LEU A 130 11.87 7.29 -31.25
N PRO A 131 13.00 7.48 -30.55
CA PRO A 131 14.22 6.72 -30.82
C PRO A 131 13.90 5.22 -30.85
N ARG A 132 14.25 4.55 -31.95
CA ARG A 132 14.06 3.10 -32.07
C ARG A 132 14.83 2.43 -30.94
N ARG A 133 14.12 1.71 -30.08
CA ARG A 133 14.75 0.82 -29.10
C ARG A 133 15.39 -0.34 -29.85
N ALA A 134 16.52 -0.83 -29.33
CA ALA A 134 17.05 -2.10 -29.80
C ALA A 134 15.96 -3.18 -29.65
N PRO A 135 15.79 -4.09 -30.63
CA PRO A 135 14.85 -5.18 -30.49
C PRO A 135 15.22 -5.99 -29.23
N PRO A 136 14.24 -6.36 -28.39
CA PRO A 136 14.53 -7.17 -27.23
C PRO A 136 15.04 -8.55 -27.64
N THR A 137 15.78 -9.20 -26.74
CA THR A 137 16.13 -10.62 -26.88
C THR A 137 14.87 -11.45 -27.15
N PRO A 138 14.87 -12.40 -28.11
CA PRO A 138 13.73 -13.26 -28.37
C PRO A 138 13.23 -13.96 -27.10
N ALA A 139 11.92 -14.17 -27.00
CA ALA A 139 11.31 -14.75 -25.79
C ALA A 139 11.81 -16.19 -25.53
N GLU A 140 12.13 -16.92 -26.60
CA GLU A 140 12.64 -18.28 -26.57
C GLU A 140 14.03 -18.38 -25.90
N ASP A 141 14.80 -17.29 -25.97
CA ASP A 141 16.15 -17.19 -25.39
C ASP A 141 16.12 -16.69 -23.93
N ILE A 142 14.96 -16.31 -23.41
CA ILE A 142 14.80 -15.83 -22.03
C ILE A 142 14.15 -16.94 -21.20
N ALA A 143 14.90 -17.44 -20.21
CA ALA A 143 14.45 -18.52 -19.33
C ALA A 143 13.07 -18.20 -18.67
N GLY A 144 12.10 -19.08 -18.90
CA GLY A 144 10.73 -18.96 -18.35
C GLY A 144 9.83 -17.92 -19.03
N MET A 145 10.31 -17.20 -20.04
CA MET A 145 9.52 -16.12 -20.69
C MET A 145 8.36 -16.66 -21.52
N VAL A 146 8.56 -17.74 -22.29
CA VAL A 146 7.49 -18.37 -23.10
C VAL A 146 6.34 -18.83 -22.19
N GLU A 147 6.65 -19.45 -21.05
CA GLU A 147 5.66 -19.86 -20.06
C GLU A 147 4.91 -18.65 -19.48
N ALA A 148 5.64 -17.62 -19.06
CA ALA A 148 5.04 -16.41 -18.51
C ALA A 148 4.14 -15.67 -19.52
N LEU A 149 4.56 -15.58 -20.79
CA LEU A 149 3.72 -15.02 -21.85
C LEU A 149 2.47 -15.86 -22.07
N GLY A 150 2.59 -17.19 -22.08
CA GLY A 150 1.45 -18.11 -22.22
C GLY A 150 0.44 -17.97 -21.09
N GLU A 151 0.89 -17.88 -19.84
CA GLU A 151 0.03 -17.76 -18.66
C GLU A 151 -0.81 -16.46 -18.66
N PHE A 152 -0.24 -15.36 -19.18
CA PHE A 152 -0.88 -14.03 -19.17
C PHE A 152 -1.39 -13.59 -20.56
N THR A 153 -1.73 -14.54 -21.42
CA THR A 153 -2.34 -14.26 -22.73
C THR A 153 -3.67 -15.01 -22.86
N GLN A 154 -4.73 -14.26 -23.15
CA GLN A 154 -6.04 -14.85 -23.45
C GLN A 154 -6.01 -15.62 -24.78
N LYS A 155 -6.98 -16.51 -25.00
CA LYS A 155 -7.13 -17.26 -26.26
C LYS A 155 -7.25 -16.36 -27.50
N ASN A 156 -7.74 -15.13 -27.34
CA ASN A 156 -7.87 -14.14 -28.41
C ASN A 156 -6.59 -13.30 -28.61
N GLY A 157 -5.49 -13.61 -27.90
CA GLY A 157 -4.21 -12.90 -27.96
C GLY A 157 -4.09 -11.67 -27.06
N SER A 158 -5.16 -11.25 -26.38
CA SER A 158 -5.11 -10.09 -25.48
C SER A 158 -4.38 -10.37 -24.16
N GLU A 159 -3.73 -9.34 -23.60
CA GLU A 159 -3.01 -9.42 -22.32
C GLU A 159 -3.97 -9.62 -21.14
N ILE A 160 -3.64 -10.55 -20.25
CA ILE A 160 -4.24 -10.64 -18.91
C ILE A 160 -3.48 -9.69 -18.00
N THR A 161 -4.11 -8.57 -17.64
CA THR A 161 -3.46 -7.48 -16.91
C THR A 161 -3.38 -7.73 -15.40
N ASP A 162 -4.31 -8.50 -14.84
CA ASP A 162 -4.34 -8.89 -13.42
C ASP A 162 -3.54 -10.18 -13.18
N TRP A 163 -2.56 -10.10 -12.27
CA TRP A 163 -1.72 -11.24 -11.91
C TRP A 163 -2.39 -12.17 -10.90
N ALA A 164 -3.21 -11.62 -10.00
CA ALA A 164 -3.78 -12.37 -8.89
C ALA A 164 -5.02 -13.17 -9.31
N GLY A 165 -5.79 -12.66 -10.29
CA GLY A 165 -7.09 -13.23 -10.65
C GLY A 165 -8.13 -13.09 -9.53
N ALA A 166 -7.88 -12.19 -8.58
CA ALA A 166 -8.67 -12.03 -7.37
C ALA A 166 -8.83 -10.54 -7.05
N SER A 167 -10.08 -10.12 -6.84
CA SER A 167 -10.40 -8.79 -6.31
C SER A 167 -9.74 -8.56 -4.94
N VAL A 168 -9.55 -7.30 -4.54
CA VAL A 168 -9.09 -6.94 -3.18
C VAL A 168 -9.88 -7.65 -2.08
N HIS A 169 -11.22 -7.72 -2.17
CA HIS A 169 -12.05 -8.39 -1.16
C HIS A 169 -11.74 -9.88 -1.04
N ARG A 170 -11.66 -10.61 -2.16
CA ARG A 170 -11.24 -12.02 -2.16
C ARG A 170 -9.84 -12.24 -1.58
N LYS A 171 -8.90 -11.32 -1.83
CA LYS A 171 -7.55 -11.40 -1.21
C LYS A 171 -7.66 -11.22 0.31
N LEU A 172 -8.45 -10.25 0.77
CA LEU A 172 -8.72 -10.03 2.19
C LEU A 172 -9.38 -11.25 2.84
N ASP A 173 -10.38 -11.86 2.21
CA ASP A 173 -11.03 -13.08 2.72
C ASP A 173 -10.02 -14.23 2.92
N ALA A 174 -9.12 -14.42 1.96
CA ALA A 174 -8.05 -15.42 2.06
C ALA A 174 -7.06 -15.09 3.20
N ILE A 175 -6.71 -13.81 3.37
CA ILE A 175 -5.85 -13.35 4.47
C ILE A 175 -6.54 -13.62 5.81
N TYR A 176 -7.81 -13.21 5.98
CA TYR A 176 -8.53 -13.33 7.25
C TYR A 176 -8.78 -14.79 7.65
N SER A 177 -8.92 -15.67 6.67
CA SER A 177 -9.04 -17.11 6.92
C SER A 177 -7.77 -17.70 7.55
N GLY A 178 -6.59 -17.20 7.18
CA GLY A 178 -5.31 -17.63 7.76
C GLY A 178 -4.86 -16.81 8.98
N TYR A 179 -5.27 -15.55 9.06
CA TYR A 179 -4.79 -14.56 10.01
C TYR A 179 -5.94 -13.69 10.54
N PRO A 180 -6.89 -14.24 11.32
CA PRO A 180 -8.09 -13.52 11.74
C PRO A 180 -7.79 -12.25 12.57
N GLY A 181 -6.65 -12.20 13.26
CA GLY A 181 -6.22 -11.03 14.06
C GLY A 181 -6.07 -9.74 13.26
N VAL A 182 -5.82 -9.83 11.95
CA VAL A 182 -5.56 -8.65 11.10
C VAL A 182 -6.83 -8.06 10.46
N GLN A 183 -7.99 -8.68 10.71
CA GLN A 183 -9.23 -8.29 10.04
C GLN A 183 -9.59 -6.83 10.32
N LEU A 184 -9.51 -6.40 11.57
CA LEU A 184 -9.84 -5.02 11.95
C LEU A 184 -8.91 -4.02 11.27
N SER A 185 -7.59 -4.22 11.37
CA SER A 185 -6.60 -3.26 10.86
C SER A 185 -6.70 -3.07 9.35
N MET A 186 -6.91 -4.15 8.59
CA MET A 186 -7.01 -4.08 7.13
C MET A 186 -8.41 -3.64 6.64
N SER A 187 -9.48 -3.99 7.37
CA SER A 187 -10.84 -3.56 7.00
C SER A 187 -11.04 -2.06 7.19
N VAL A 188 -10.53 -1.52 8.29
CA VAL A 188 -10.55 -0.06 8.51
C VAL A 188 -9.77 0.63 7.39
N ALA A 189 -8.62 0.09 7.00
CA ALA A 189 -7.81 0.71 5.94
C ALA A 189 -8.53 0.78 4.58
N VAL A 190 -9.24 -0.28 4.17
CA VAL A 190 -10.01 -0.24 2.92
C VAL A 190 -11.19 0.73 3.01
N ALA A 191 -11.87 0.78 4.16
CA ALA A 191 -13.01 1.68 4.37
C ALA A 191 -12.60 3.16 4.36
N SER A 192 -11.39 3.48 4.86
CA SER A 192 -10.94 4.86 5.00
C SER A 192 -10.52 5.53 3.69
N ILE A 193 -9.78 4.84 2.80
CA ILE A 193 -9.11 5.53 1.68
C ILE A 193 -9.59 5.09 0.29
N TYR A 194 -10.18 3.90 0.16
CA TYR A 194 -10.27 3.23 -1.13
C TYR A 194 -11.17 3.97 -2.14
N ARG A 195 -12.32 4.46 -1.68
CA ARG A 195 -13.29 5.19 -2.51
C ARG A 195 -12.71 6.54 -2.95
N ASP A 196 -12.33 7.38 -2.00
CA ASP A 196 -11.86 8.74 -2.28
C ASP A 196 -10.57 8.72 -3.12
N ALA A 197 -9.63 7.82 -2.84
CA ALA A 197 -8.43 7.67 -3.67
C ALA A 197 -8.77 7.22 -5.09
N SER A 198 -9.83 6.43 -5.29
CA SER A 198 -10.27 6.06 -6.64
C SER A 198 -10.76 7.27 -7.43
N GLU A 199 -11.58 8.11 -6.82
CA GLU A 199 -12.12 9.33 -7.42
C GLU A 199 -10.99 10.30 -7.81
N ILE A 200 -10.02 10.49 -6.90
CA ILE A 200 -8.84 11.33 -7.14
C ILE A 200 -7.99 10.79 -8.30
N LEU A 201 -7.71 9.48 -8.32
CA LEU A 201 -6.90 8.84 -9.36
C LEU A 201 -7.58 8.82 -10.73
N HIS A 202 -8.91 8.82 -10.76
CA HIS A 202 -9.70 8.91 -11.99
C HIS A 202 -9.93 10.37 -12.43
N GLY A 203 -9.51 11.35 -11.63
CA GLY A 203 -9.65 12.77 -11.95
C GLY A 203 -11.12 13.23 -11.98
N THR A 204 -11.98 12.62 -11.15
CA THR A 204 -13.39 13.01 -11.09
C THR A 204 -13.54 14.38 -10.42
N PHE A 205 -14.64 15.08 -10.74
CA PHE A 205 -14.94 16.37 -10.12
C PHE A 205 -15.06 16.24 -8.59
N TYR A 206 -15.73 15.19 -8.10
CA TYR A 206 -15.82 14.87 -6.67
C TYR A 206 -14.43 14.75 -6.01
N GLY A 207 -13.47 14.08 -6.66
CA GLY A 207 -12.12 13.93 -6.11
C GLY A 207 -11.35 15.25 -6.00
N VAL A 208 -11.70 16.27 -6.80
CA VAL A 208 -11.17 17.63 -6.68
C VAL A 208 -11.93 18.40 -5.61
N GLU A 209 -13.25 18.32 -5.61
CA GLU A 209 -14.15 18.98 -4.65
C GLU A 209 -13.79 18.62 -3.19
N LEU A 210 -13.43 17.36 -2.94
CA LEU A 210 -13.04 16.83 -1.62
C LEU A 210 -11.99 17.69 -0.87
N PHE A 211 -11.14 18.43 -1.57
CA PHE A 211 -10.08 19.26 -0.97
C PHE A 211 -10.23 20.77 -1.21
N TRP A 212 -10.95 21.17 -2.26
CA TRP A 212 -11.04 22.59 -2.67
C TRP A 212 -12.36 23.24 -2.33
N GLU A 213 -13.46 22.48 -2.24
CA GLU A 213 -14.71 23.01 -1.71
C GLU A 213 -14.77 22.74 -0.21
N GLN A 214 -15.29 23.71 0.53
CA GLN A 214 -15.29 23.65 1.99
C GLN A 214 -16.17 22.49 2.43
N SER A 215 -15.54 21.41 2.91
CA SER A 215 -16.26 20.36 3.62
C SER A 215 -17.05 21.04 4.73
N LEU A 216 -18.36 20.90 4.67
CA LEU A 216 -19.24 21.44 5.69
C LEU A 216 -18.97 20.69 7.01
N ASP A 217 -18.94 21.41 8.13
CA ASP A 217 -19.00 20.80 9.44
C ASP A 217 -20.40 20.19 9.70
N GLU A 218 -20.59 19.58 10.88
CA GLU A 218 -21.88 19.02 11.29
C GLU A 218 -23.04 20.04 11.30
N ASN A 219 -22.75 21.33 11.23
CA ASN A 219 -23.70 22.43 11.23
C ASN A 219 -23.88 23.08 9.85
N GLY A 220 -23.24 22.55 8.79
CA GLY A 220 -23.31 23.14 7.47
C GLY A 220 -22.37 24.34 7.26
N SER A 221 -21.39 24.55 8.14
CA SER A 221 -20.44 25.66 8.05
C SER A 221 -19.11 25.22 7.44
N PRO A 222 -18.43 26.10 6.68
CA PRO A 222 -17.09 25.83 6.20
C PRO A 222 -16.06 25.50 7.28
N ARG A 223 -15.35 24.37 7.15
CA ARG A 223 -14.14 24.13 7.96
C ARG A 223 -12.96 24.94 7.44
N ASN A 224 -12.09 25.38 8.35
CA ASN A 224 -10.78 25.93 8.00
C ASN A 224 -9.92 24.86 7.29
N PHE A 225 -9.05 25.29 6.39
CA PHE A 225 -8.15 24.41 5.65
C PHE A 225 -7.26 23.59 6.59
N ASP A 226 -6.62 24.20 7.58
CA ASP A 226 -5.69 23.50 8.47
C ASP A 226 -6.39 22.42 9.32
N ASP A 227 -7.60 22.72 9.81
CA ASP A 227 -8.43 21.76 10.54
C ASP A 227 -8.86 20.60 9.63
N SER A 228 -9.31 20.89 8.41
CA SER A 228 -9.69 19.87 7.43
C SER A 228 -8.49 19.02 7.02
N PHE A 229 -7.32 19.65 6.84
CA PHE A 229 -6.06 18.99 6.53
C PHE A 229 -5.74 17.95 7.59
N VAL A 230 -5.81 18.28 8.88
CA VAL A 230 -5.48 17.31 9.95
C VAL A 230 -6.61 16.32 10.17
N TYR A 231 -7.78 16.82 10.53
CA TYR A 231 -8.83 15.99 11.10
C TYR A 231 -9.64 15.21 10.06
N ASN A 232 -9.72 15.70 8.81
CA ASN A 232 -10.41 14.97 7.73
C ASN A 232 -9.40 14.17 6.90
N HIS A 233 -8.32 14.80 6.45
CA HIS A 233 -7.45 14.18 5.45
C HIS A 233 -6.28 13.39 6.07
N LEU A 234 -5.52 14.00 6.98
CA LEU A 234 -4.32 13.38 7.52
C LEU A 234 -4.66 12.19 8.41
N ILE A 235 -5.69 12.29 9.25
CA ILE A 235 -6.17 11.16 10.08
C ILE A 235 -6.72 10.03 9.20
N THR A 236 -7.48 10.33 8.14
CA THR A 236 -7.99 9.31 7.21
C THR A 236 -6.85 8.57 6.51
N LEU A 237 -5.90 9.34 5.97
CA LEU A 237 -4.69 8.81 5.33
C LEU A 237 -3.84 7.99 6.30
N PHE A 238 -3.63 8.51 7.52
CA PHE A 238 -2.94 7.82 8.59
C PHE A 238 -3.58 6.49 8.90
N THR A 239 -4.89 6.49 9.16
CA THR A 239 -5.64 5.30 9.53
C THR A 239 -5.51 4.22 8.46
N ALA A 240 -5.60 4.62 7.18
CA ALA A 240 -5.45 3.71 6.06
C ALA A 240 -4.03 3.13 5.96
N ILE A 241 -3.00 3.97 5.94
CA ILE A 241 -1.61 3.53 5.85
C ILE A 241 -1.24 2.66 7.06
N PHE A 242 -1.59 3.14 8.24
CA PHE A 242 -1.25 2.53 9.51
C PHE A 242 -1.89 1.15 9.65
N GLY A 243 -3.19 1.03 9.38
CA GLY A 243 -3.91 -0.24 9.37
C GLY A 243 -3.36 -1.23 8.33
N SER A 244 -3.06 -0.74 7.12
CA SER A 244 -2.50 -1.55 6.03
C SER A 244 -1.15 -2.16 6.41
N ILE A 245 -0.22 -1.32 6.86
CA ILE A 245 1.14 -1.74 7.18
C ILE A 245 1.14 -2.66 8.40
N ASN A 246 0.36 -2.37 9.45
CA ASN A 246 0.32 -3.22 10.63
C ASN A 246 -0.28 -4.60 10.32
N GLY A 247 -1.39 -4.66 9.58
CA GLY A 247 -1.97 -5.94 9.16
C GLY A 247 -0.98 -6.78 8.34
N MET A 248 -0.27 -6.14 7.40
CA MET A 248 0.79 -6.80 6.63
C MET A 248 1.95 -7.28 7.51
N LEU A 249 2.46 -6.44 8.41
CA LEU A 249 3.58 -6.78 9.30
C LEU A 249 3.21 -7.95 10.23
N GLU A 250 1.96 -8.02 10.68
CA GLU A 250 1.48 -9.13 11.50
C GLU A 250 1.47 -10.45 10.73
N VAL A 251 0.94 -10.46 9.49
CA VAL A 251 0.95 -11.67 8.63
C VAL A 251 2.38 -12.14 8.36
N VAL A 252 3.27 -11.23 7.95
CA VAL A 252 4.68 -11.54 7.67
C VAL A 252 5.40 -12.01 8.95
N GLY A 253 5.16 -11.33 10.07
CA GLY A 253 5.75 -11.63 11.37
C GLY A 253 5.40 -13.03 11.87
N GLN A 254 4.13 -13.42 11.72
CA GLN A 254 3.67 -14.76 12.07
C GLN A 254 4.25 -15.85 11.16
N ARG A 255 4.37 -15.60 9.85
CA ARG A 255 4.89 -16.60 8.89
C ARG A 255 6.39 -16.87 9.07
N TYR A 256 7.18 -15.82 9.24
CA TYR A 256 8.65 -15.91 9.21
C TYR A 256 9.30 -15.81 10.58
N ALA A 257 8.50 -15.80 11.65
CA ALA A 257 8.93 -15.71 13.05
C ALA A 257 9.89 -14.54 13.32
N THR A 258 9.67 -13.39 12.66
CA THR A 258 10.36 -12.14 12.99
C THR A 258 9.76 -11.59 14.29
N LEU A 259 10.03 -12.27 15.42
CA LEU A 259 9.55 -11.91 16.76
C LEU A 259 9.83 -10.43 17.10
N LYS A 260 10.98 -9.92 16.63
CA LYS A 260 11.36 -8.51 16.78
C LYS A 260 10.40 -7.54 16.08
N THR A 261 9.80 -7.91 14.94
CA THR A 261 8.80 -7.05 14.28
C THR A 261 7.52 -6.99 15.11
N MET A 262 7.04 -8.14 15.60
CA MET A 262 5.82 -8.20 16.41
C MET A 262 5.94 -7.46 17.75
N GLU A 263 7.10 -7.55 18.40
CA GLU A 263 7.43 -6.80 19.63
C GLU A 263 7.40 -5.28 19.44
N LEU A 264 7.72 -4.80 18.24
CA LEU A 264 7.74 -3.36 17.92
C LEU A 264 6.37 -2.84 17.49
N VAL A 265 5.53 -3.66 16.84
CA VAL A 265 4.21 -3.26 16.35
C VAL A 265 3.22 -3.03 17.50
N LEU A 266 3.21 -3.89 18.52
CA LEU A 266 2.21 -3.79 19.60
C LEU A 266 2.30 -2.49 20.42
N PRO A 267 3.49 -2.00 20.85
CA PRO A 267 3.61 -0.70 21.52
C PRO A 267 3.10 0.44 20.64
N LEU A 268 3.40 0.40 19.34
CA LEU A 268 2.98 1.42 18.39
C LEU A 268 1.46 1.44 18.19
N LEU A 269 0.82 0.26 18.13
CA LEU A 269 -0.64 0.14 18.10
C LEU A 269 -1.30 0.76 19.34
N LYS A 270 -0.73 0.51 20.53
CA LYS A 270 -1.23 1.09 21.79
C LYS A 270 -1.07 2.61 21.81
N GLU A 271 0.05 3.12 21.32
CA GLU A 271 0.30 4.56 21.22
C GLU A 271 -0.71 5.24 20.28
N ALA A 272 -0.91 4.67 19.08
CA ALA A 272 -1.88 5.18 18.12
C ALA A 272 -3.33 5.11 18.63
N ALA A 273 -3.71 3.99 19.27
CA ALA A 273 -5.03 3.83 19.85
C ALA A 273 -5.30 4.87 20.96
N GLY A 274 -4.32 5.09 21.85
CA GLY A 274 -4.43 6.09 22.91
C GLY A 274 -4.55 7.53 22.39
N LEU A 275 -3.94 7.83 21.23
CA LEU A 275 -4.04 9.15 20.60
C LEU A 275 -5.40 9.39 19.92
N LEU A 276 -6.01 8.34 19.37
CA LEU A 276 -7.24 8.42 18.56
C LEU A 276 -8.54 8.16 19.34
N SER A 277 -8.49 7.54 20.53
CA SER A 277 -9.68 7.08 21.26
C SER A 277 -10.42 8.17 22.05
N GLU A 278 -11.09 9.12 21.38
CA GLU A 278 -12.33 9.84 21.81
C GLU A 278 -12.94 10.70 20.67
N SER A 279 -12.49 10.56 19.42
CA SER A 279 -13.07 11.33 18.29
C SER A 279 -14.49 10.90 17.90
N TYR A 280 -15.07 9.90 18.57
CA TYR A 280 -16.38 9.30 18.25
C TYR A 280 -17.44 9.47 19.35
N SER A 281 -17.13 10.10 20.49
CA SER A 281 -18.06 10.25 21.62
C SER A 281 -18.50 11.69 21.89
N LYS A 282 -18.09 12.65 21.06
CA LYS A 282 -18.56 14.06 21.10
C LYS A 282 -19.46 14.45 19.91
N HIS A 283 -19.96 13.46 19.16
CA HIS A 283 -20.99 13.64 18.14
C HIS A 283 -22.15 12.68 18.39
#